data_AF-A0A540VBX1-F1
#
_entry.id   AF-A0A540VBX1-F1
#
_cell.length_a   1.000
_cell.length_b   1.000
_cell.length_c   1.000
_cell.angle_alpha   90.00
_cell.angle_beta   90.00
_cell.angle_gamma   90.00
#
_symmetry.space_group_name_H-M   'P 1'
#
loop_
_entity.id
_entity.type
_entity.pdbx_description
1 polymer ?
#
loop_
_entity_poly.entity_id
_entity_poly.type
_entity_poly.pdbx_seq_one_letter_code
_entity_poly.pdbx_strand_id
1 'polypeptide(L)'
;MPRYPSELIERVKREAPIRTWLEGRGAEFHKHGRDVVCRCPFPDHEDRTPSFVVSEDRNLWHCLGACQAGGSVVDLVMRLEGCDFRAAVETLLAAFPHLAGEAPAGPAPARGKVPLITPTMADDEILAAVMRYYHHRLPAVREASAYLERRGISQAAIDHFK
;
A
#
# COMPACT_ATOMS: atom_id res chain seq x y z
N MET A 1 2.17 -15.75 -3.75
CA MET A 1 2.57 -14.34 -3.99
C MET A 1 3.98 -14.17 -3.47
N PRO A 2 4.98 -13.85 -4.32
CA PRO A 2 6.32 -13.57 -3.82
C PRO A 2 6.24 -12.30 -2.96
N ARG A 3 6.48 -12.44 -1.66
CA ARG A 3 6.55 -11.33 -0.72
C ARG A 3 7.95 -10.75 -0.83
N TYR A 4 8.08 -9.43 -1.02
CA TYR A 4 9.36 -8.79 -0.79
C TYR A 4 9.79 -9.07 0.67
N PRO A 5 11.08 -9.36 0.92
CA PRO A 5 11.56 -9.53 2.29
C PRO A 5 11.29 -8.27 3.10
N SER A 6 10.95 -8.43 4.38
CA SER A 6 10.65 -7.32 5.30
C SER A 6 11.76 -6.28 5.31
N GLU A 7 13.01 -6.73 5.23
CA GLU A 7 14.20 -5.90 5.28
C GLU A 7 14.30 -4.99 4.06
N LEU A 8 13.94 -5.51 2.86
CA LEU A 8 13.89 -4.70 1.64
C LEU A 8 12.80 -3.64 1.74
N ILE A 9 11.62 -4.00 2.23
CA ILE A 9 10.50 -3.07 2.39
C ILE A 9 10.88 -1.94 3.35
N GLU A 10 11.44 -2.28 4.50
CA GLU A 10 11.83 -1.28 5.50
C GLU A 10 13.00 -0.42 5.02
N ARG A 11 13.93 -0.98 4.22
CA ARG A 11 14.95 -0.20 3.53
C ARG A 11 14.33 0.81 2.56
N VAL A 12 13.42 0.38 1.69
CA VAL A 12 12.74 1.29 0.74
C VAL A 12 12.01 2.40 1.47
N LYS A 13 11.26 2.09 2.54
CA LYS A 13 10.55 3.11 3.33
C LYS A 13 11.49 4.13 3.97
N ARG A 14 12.66 3.70 4.45
CA ARG A 14 13.62 4.58 5.14
C ARG A 14 14.49 5.38 4.18
N GLU A 15 14.91 4.78 3.06
CA GLU A 15 15.99 5.30 2.24
C GLU A 15 15.53 5.89 0.90
N ALA A 16 14.32 5.58 0.40
CA ALA A 16 13.83 6.21 -0.82
C ALA A 16 13.36 7.65 -0.50
N PRO A 17 14.09 8.69 -0.95
CA PRO A 17 13.85 10.05 -0.47
C PRO A 17 12.56 10.64 -1.03
N ILE A 18 11.60 10.93 -0.15
CA ILE A 18 10.29 11.55 -0.51
C ILE A 18 10.49 12.85 -1.27
N ARG A 19 11.45 13.67 -0.82
CA ARG A 19 11.73 14.96 -1.43
C ARG A 19 12.15 14.82 -2.88
N THR A 20 13.18 14.01 -3.17
CA THR A 20 13.66 13.79 -4.55
C THR A 20 12.58 13.19 -5.42
N TRP A 21 11.77 12.28 -4.88
CA TRP A 21 10.62 11.71 -5.58
C TRP A 21 9.61 12.78 -6.02
N LEU A 22 9.30 13.72 -5.15
CA LEU A 22 8.36 14.82 -5.42
C LEU A 22 8.98 15.94 -6.28
N GLU A 23 10.26 16.28 -6.10
CA GLU A 23 11.00 17.22 -6.95
C GLU A 23 11.02 16.76 -8.41
N GLY A 24 11.19 15.45 -8.66
CA GLY A 24 11.10 14.86 -10.00
C GLY A 24 9.70 15.00 -10.65
N ARG A 25 8.69 15.38 -9.87
CA ARG A 25 7.31 15.63 -10.31
C ARG A 25 6.95 17.13 -10.27
N GLY A 26 7.95 18.00 -10.10
CA GLY A 26 7.79 19.45 -10.12
C GLY A 26 7.35 20.05 -8.79
N ALA A 27 7.44 19.32 -7.67
CA ALA A 27 7.19 19.92 -6.37
C ALA A 27 8.33 20.86 -5.96
N GLU A 28 7.98 22.06 -5.55
CA GLU A 28 8.92 23.05 -5.01
C GLU A 28 8.83 23.07 -3.47
N PHE A 29 9.99 22.94 -2.83
CA PHE A 29 10.10 22.87 -1.37
C PHE A 29 10.67 24.15 -0.75
N HIS A 30 10.16 24.48 0.42
CA HIS A 30 10.67 25.54 1.29
C HIS A 30 11.07 24.96 2.65
N LYS A 31 12.05 25.57 3.30
CA LYS A 31 12.45 25.16 4.66
C LYS A 31 11.36 25.52 5.67
N HIS A 32 11.07 24.60 6.59
CA HIS A 32 10.16 24.79 7.70
C HIS A 32 10.75 24.18 8.98
N GLY A 33 11.61 24.94 9.66
CA GLY A 33 12.33 24.45 10.83
C GLY A 33 13.32 23.33 10.45
N ARG A 34 13.07 22.12 10.97
CA ARG A 34 13.86 20.91 10.65
C ARG A 34 13.32 20.14 9.44
N ASP A 35 12.08 20.45 9.06
CA ASP A 35 11.37 19.78 7.96
C ASP A 35 11.37 20.68 6.72
N VAL A 36 10.86 20.12 5.61
CA VAL A 36 10.58 20.88 4.39
C VAL A 36 9.08 20.84 4.10
N VAL A 37 8.57 21.88 3.46
CA VAL A 37 7.16 22.00 3.12
C VAL A 37 6.99 22.32 1.64
N CYS A 38 6.01 21.71 1.00
CA CYS A 38 5.57 22.02 -0.36
C CYS A 38 4.03 22.10 -0.41
N ARG A 39 3.49 22.44 -1.59
CA ARG A 39 2.05 22.30 -1.84
C ARG A 39 1.69 20.81 -1.89
N CYS A 40 0.48 20.50 -1.46
CA CYS A 40 -0.04 19.15 -1.56
C CYS A 40 0.00 18.63 -3.01
N PRO A 41 0.62 17.47 -3.28
CA PRO A 41 0.72 16.92 -4.63
C PRO A 41 -0.52 16.10 -5.04
N PHE A 42 -1.50 15.92 -4.16
CA PHE A 42 -2.66 15.09 -4.45
C PHE A 42 -3.73 15.84 -5.26
N PRO A 43 -4.33 15.21 -6.28
CA PRO A 43 -5.28 15.86 -7.18
C PRO A 43 -6.64 16.17 -6.53
N ASP A 44 -7.00 15.47 -5.45
CA ASP A 44 -8.21 15.70 -4.66
C ASP A 44 -8.10 16.92 -3.73
N HIS A 45 -6.95 17.60 -3.71
CA HIS A 45 -6.71 18.79 -2.89
C HIS A 45 -5.90 19.83 -3.64
N GLU A 46 -6.59 20.81 -4.22
CA GLU A 46 -5.97 21.97 -4.87
C GLU A 46 -5.42 22.95 -3.82
N ASP A 47 -4.21 22.67 -3.37
CA ASP A 47 -3.58 23.40 -2.28
C ASP A 47 -2.93 24.72 -2.75
N ARG A 48 -3.43 25.84 -2.22
CA ARG A 48 -2.89 27.19 -2.50
C ARG A 48 -1.74 27.57 -1.58
N THR A 49 -1.65 26.97 -0.40
CA THR A 49 -0.72 27.33 0.66
C THR A 49 0.06 26.10 1.12
N PRO A 50 1.40 26.07 1.03
CA PRO A 50 2.18 24.86 1.33
C PRO A 50 1.75 24.15 2.63
N SER A 51 1.04 23.02 2.50
CA SER A 51 0.49 22.25 3.62
C SER A 51 1.11 20.86 3.75
N PHE A 52 1.93 20.46 2.79
CA PHE A 52 2.53 19.13 2.73
C PHE A 52 3.93 19.15 3.35
N VAL A 53 4.06 18.59 4.55
CA VAL A 53 5.29 18.58 5.33
C VAL A 53 6.01 17.24 5.10
N VAL A 54 7.31 17.32 4.84
CA VAL A 54 8.21 16.16 4.71
C VAL A 54 9.31 16.29 5.76
N SER A 55 9.43 15.26 6.58
CA SER A 55 10.49 15.12 7.57
C SER A 55 11.61 14.29 6.96
N GLU A 56 12.67 14.96 6.48
CA GLU A 56 13.77 14.32 5.74
C GLU A 56 14.57 13.35 6.63
N ASP A 57 14.63 13.59 7.94
CA ASP A 57 15.31 12.75 8.93
C ASP A 57 14.62 11.40 9.14
N ARG A 58 13.28 11.40 9.19
CA ARG A 58 12.45 10.19 9.38
C ARG A 58 11.96 9.59 8.06
N ASN A 59 12.14 10.31 6.95
CA ASN A 59 11.58 10.02 5.64
C ASN A 59 10.06 9.73 5.69
N LEU A 60 9.33 10.62 6.38
CA LEU A 60 7.88 10.57 6.53
C LEU A 60 7.27 11.86 6.00
N TRP A 61 6.00 11.79 5.60
CA TRP A 61 5.23 12.95 5.18
C TRP A 61 3.92 13.06 5.94
N HIS A 62 3.39 14.28 6.01
CA HIS A 62 2.04 14.55 6.47
C HIS A 62 1.49 15.81 5.78
N CYS A 63 0.28 15.71 5.23
CA CYS A 63 -0.45 16.86 4.71
C CYS A 63 -1.36 17.44 5.81
N LEU A 64 -1.04 18.65 6.26
CA LEU A 64 -1.79 19.40 7.27
C LEU A 64 -3.02 20.12 6.68
N GLY A 65 -3.25 20.02 5.37
CA GLY A 65 -4.42 20.59 4.68
C GLY A 65 -5.63 19.66 4.71
N ALA A 66 -6.52 19.76 3.70
CA ALA A 66 -7.77 18.98 3.66
C ALA A 66 -7.55 17.46 3.61
N CYS A 67 -6.38 16.99 3.14
CA CYS A 67 -6.08 15.56 3.03
C CYS A 67 -5.96 14.85 4.38
N GLN A 68 -5.46 15.54 5.42
CA GLN A 68 -5.21 14.99 6.77
C GLN A 68 -4.61 13.58 6.77
N ALA A 69 -3.61 13.36 5.92
CA ALA A 69 -3.00 12.07 5.71
C ALA A 69 -1.48 12.17 5.84
N GLY A 70 -0.86 11.05 6.19
CA GLY A 70 0.58 10.93 6.27
C GLY A 70 1.01 9.48 6.18
N GLY A 71 2.31 9.26 6.03
CA GLY A 71 2.87 7.92 5.94
C GLY A 71 4.30 7.89 5.44
N SER A 72 4.69 6.73 4.96
CA SER A 72 5.96 6.50 4.29
C SER A 72 5.91 6.93 2.83
N VAL A 73 7.07 6.93 2.18
CA VAL A 73 7.19 7.11 0.72
C VAL A 73 6.36 6.09 -0.07
N VAL A 74 6.17 4.86 0.43
CA VAL A 74 5.35 3.85 -0.23
C VAL A 74 3.87 4.26 -0.22
N ASP A 75 3.38 4.72 0.93
CA ASP A 75 2.00 5.20 1.08
C ASP A 75 1.74 6.41 0.18
N LEU A 76 2.74 7.29 0.03
CA LEU A 76 2.69 8.42 -0.89
C LEU A 76 2.54 7.97 -2.35
N VAL A 77 3.38 7.04 -2.81
CA VAL A 77 3.34 6.54 -4.19
C VAL A 77 2.02 5.82 -4.46
N MET A 78 1.57 4.97 -3.54
CA MET A 78 0.28 4.29 -3.66
C MET A 78 -0.86 5.29 -3.88
N ARG A 79 -0.88 6.38 -3.10
CA ARG A 79 -1.93 7.39 -3.22
C ARG A 79 -1.79 8.25 -4.49
N LEU A 80 -0.57 8.65 -4.86
CA LEU A 80 -0.35 9.48 -6.06
C LEU A 80 -0.65 8.71 -7.36
N GLU A 81 -0.28 7.44 -7.43
CA GLU A 81 -0.42 6.60 -8.62
C GLU A 81 -1.72 5.77 -8.63
N GLY A 82 -2.47 5.75 -7.53
CA GLY A 82 -3.65 4.89 -7.37
C GLY A 82 -3.30 3.40 -7.53
N CYS A 83 -2.14 2.98 -7.02
CA CYS A 83 -1.61 1.63 -7.22
C CYS A 83 -1.50 0.84 -5.90
N ASP A 84 -1.38 -0.48 -6.03
CA ASP A 84 -1.18 -1.34 -4.86
C ASP A 84 0.23 -1.23 -4.29
N PHE A 85 0.42 -1.80 -3.08
CA PHE A 85 1.69 -1.77 -2.37
C PHE A 85 2.86 -2.32 -3.21
N ARG A 86 2.62 -3.39 -3.97
CA ARG A 86 3.66 -4.02 -4.78
C ARG A 86 4.10 -3.10 -5.90
N ALA A 87 3.14 -2.54 -6.64
CA ALA A 87 3.40 -1.60 -7.73
C ALA A 87 4.10 -0.34 -7.23
N ALA A 88 3.76 0.14 -6.03
CA ALA A 88 4.44 1.27 -5.41
C ALA A 88 5.91 0.96 -5.08
N VAL A 89 6.19 -0.21 -4.47
CA VAL A 89 7.57 -0.65 -4.19
C VAL A 89 8.36 -0.84 -5.49
N GLU A 90 7.78 -1.46 -6.52
CA GLU A 90 8.44 -1.63 -7.83
C GLU A 90 8.73 -0.30 -8.51
N THR A 91 7.80 0.66 -8.43
CA THR A 91 7.97 2.03 -8.92
C THR A 91 9.15 2.72 -8.22
N LEU A 92 9.23 2.58 -6.90
CA LEU A 92 10.33 3.15 -6.11
C LEU A 92 11.66 2.48 -6.41
N LEU A 93 11.71 1.15 -6.55
CA LEU A 93 12.93 0.44 -6.92
C LEU A 93 13.40 0.78 -8.34
N ALA A 94 12.47 1.05 -9.27
CA ALA A 94 12.82 1.52 -10.60
C ALA A 94 13.41 2.94 -10.58
N ALA A 95 12.89 3.81 -9.71
CA ALA A 95 13.39 5.17 -9.55
C ALA A 95 14.69 5.25 -8.72
N PHE A 96 14.87 4.32 -7.78
CA PHE A 96 16.01 4.24 -6.89
C PHE A 96 16.65 2.83 -6.91
N PRO A 97 17.31 2.42 -8.01
CA PRO A 97 17.80 1.05 -8.20
C PRO A 97 18.80 0.58 -7.14
N HIS A 98 19.54 1.50 -6.52
CA HIS A 98 20.48 1.21 -5.44
C HIS A 98 19.81 0.59 -4.19
N LEU A 99 18.49 0.74 -4.04
CA LEU A 99 17.72 0.18 -2.92
C LEU A 99 17.33 -1.29 -3.10
N ALA A 100 17.45 -1.86 -4.31
CA ALA A 100 17.07 -3.24 -4.58
C ALA A 100 17.94 -4.24 -3.80
N GLY A 101 19.18 -3.87 -3.45
CA GLY A 101 20.18 -4.78 -2.89
C GLY A 101 20.46 -5.96 -3.82
N GLU A 102 21.20 -6.96 -3.34
CA GLU A 102 21.32 -8.26 -4.01
C GLU A 102 20.03 -9.06 -3.80
N ALA A 103 18.92 -8.62 -4.39
CA ALA A 103 17.75 -9.47 -4.53
C ALA A 103 18.11 -10.64 -5.47
N PRO A 104 17.73 -11.90 -5.17
CA PRO A 104 17.91 -12.97 -6.13
C PRO A 104 17.17 -12.59 -7.41
N ALA A 105 17.91 -12.62 -8.52
CA ALA A 105 17.41 -12.35 -9.87
C ALA A 105 16.39 -13.42 -10.27
N GLY A 106 15.20 -13.36 -9.69
CA GLY A 106 14.02 -14.00 -10.22
C GLY A 106 13.50 -13.15 -11.38
N PRO A 107 12.98 -13.76 -12.46
CA PRO A 107 12.41 -13.00 -13.56
C PRO A 107 11.33 -12.07 -13.00
N ALA A 108 11.46 -10.77 -13.30
CA ALA A 108 10.41 -9.80 -13.04
C ALA A 108 9.12 -10.33 -13.70
N PRO A 109 8.03 -10.57 -12.95
CA PRO A 109 6.78 -10.89 -13.60
C PRO A 109 6.41 -9.71 -14.48
N ALA A 110 5.98 -10.01 -15.71
CA ALA A 110 5.60 -9.02 -16.68
C ALA A 110 4.70 -7.95 -16.04
N ARG A 111 5.04 -6.68 -16.29
CA ARG A 111 4.20 -5.51 -15.96
C ARG A 111 2.86 -5.64 -16.67
N GLY A 112 1.94 -6.40 -16.09
CA GLY A 112 0.54 -6.14 -16.27
C GLY A 112 0.22 -4.94 -15.41
N LYS A 113 -0.22 -3.83 -16.01
CA LYS A 113 -1.26 -3.05 -15.35
C LYS A 113 -2.35 -4.09 -15.08
N VAL A 114 -2.43 -4.63 -13.86
CA VAL A 114 -3.60 -5.40 -13.50
C VAL A 114 -4.69 -4.36 -13.67
N PRO A 115 -5.57 -4.50 -14.67
CA PRO A 115 -6.70 -3.59 -14.75
C PRO A 115 -7.33 -3.67 -13.37
N LEU A 116 -7.61 -2.53 -12.74
CA LEU A 116 -8.61 -2.54 -11.68
C LEU A 116 -9.77 -3.30 -12.30
N ILE A 117 -10.01 -4.52 -11.82
CA ILE A 117 -11.14 -5.31 -12.27
C ILE A 117 -12.30 -4.48 -11.77
N THR A 118 -12.85 -3.64 -12.63
CA THR A 118 -14.17 -3.08 -12.43
C THR A 118 -15.05 -4.31 -12.36
N PRO A 119 -15.53 -4.69 -11.17
CA PRO A 119 -16.32 -5.89 -11.09
C PRO A 119 -17.54 -5.65 -11.96
N THR A 120 -17.87 -6.60 -12.82
CA THR A 120 -19.12 -6.56 -13.59
C THR A 120 -20.35 -6.82 -12.70
N MET A 121 -20.11 -7.13 -11.43
CA MET A 121 -21.07 -7.49 -10.40
C MET A 121 -21.16 -6.35 -9.39
N ALA A 122 -22.34 -6.16 -8.79
CA ALA A 122 -22.48 -5.20 -7.71
C ALA A 122 -21.64 -5.64 -6.49
N ASP A 123 -21.19 -4.68 -5.67
CA ASP A 123 -20.33 -4.96 -4.50
C ASP A 123 -20.93 -6.03 -3.57
N ASP A 124 -22.24 -6.00 -3.35
CA ASP A 124 -22.97 -6.99 -2.53
C ASP A 124 -22.86 -8.41 -3.12
N GLU A 125 -22.89 -8.54 -4.45
CA GLU A 125 -22.79 -9.83 -5.11
C GLU A 125 -21.36 -10.40 -5.02
N ILE A 126 -20.35 -9.53 -5.07
CA ILE A 126 -18.94 -9.89 -4.87
C ILE A 126 -18.74 -10.35 -3.44
N LEU A 127 -19.22 -9.57 -2.47
CA LEU A 127 -19.10 -9.91 -1.05
C LEU A 127 -19.75 -11.27 -0.78
N ALA A 128 -20.97 -11.48 -1.29
CA ALA A 128 -21.66 -12.76 -1.17
C ALA A 128 -20.88 -13.92 -1.84
N ALA A 129 -20.24 -13.69 -2.99
CA ALA A 129 -19.41 -14.69 -3.65
C ALA A 129 -18.17 -15.07 -2.84
N VAL A 130 -17.49 -14.07 -2.26
CA VAL A 130 -16.31 -14.27 -1.41
C VAL A 130 -16.69 -15.03 -0.13
N MET A 131 -17.80 -14.64 0.52
CA MET A 131 -18.32 -15.32 1.71
C MET A 131 -18.64 -16.79 1.40
N ARG A 132 -19.39 -17.06 0.33
CA ARG A 132 -19.68 -18.44 -0.12
C ARG A 132 -18.41 -19.26 -0.35
N TYR A 133 -17.41 -18.66 -1.00
CA TYR A 133 -16.15 -19.35 -1.28
C TYR A 133 -15.45 -19.77 0.01
N TYR A 134 -15.27 -18.84 0.96
CA TYR A 134 -14.60 -19.17 2.22
C TYR A 134 -15.38 -20.18 3.04
N HIS A 135 -16.71 -20.05 3.09
CA HIS A 135 -17.56 -20.98 3.80
C HIS A 135 -17.48 -22.41 3.23
N HIS A 136 -17.41 -22.53 1.89
CA HIS A 136 -17.25 -23.81 1.22
C HIS A 136 -15.85 -24.42 1.44
N ARG A 137 -14.81 -23.59 1.50
CA ARG A 137 -13.42 -24.05 1.67
C ARG A 137 -13.05 -24.38 3.11
N LEU A 138 -13.71 -23.77 4.09
CA LEU A 138 -13.38 -23.91 5.51
C LEU A 138 -13.35 -25.38 5.97
N PRO A 139 -14.33 -26.26 5.67
CA PRO A 139 -14.29 -27.67 6.07
C PRO A 139 -13.15 -28.48 5.44
N ALA A 140 -12.63 -28.04 4.29
CA ALA A 140 -11.53 -28.72 3.60
C ALA A 140 -10.16 -28.41 4.22
N VAL A 141 -10.06 -27.41 5.10
CA VAL A 141 -8.81 -26.97 5.74
C VAL A 141 -8.79 -27.45 7.19
N ARG A 142 -8.20 -28.64 7.40
CA ARG A 142 -8.14 -29.30 8.72
C ARG A 142 -7.61 -28.41 9.85
N GLU A 143 -6.60 -27.59 9.56
CA GLU A 143 -6.02 -26.67 10.54
C GLU A 143 -7.04 -25.62 11.03
N ALA A 144 -7.83 -25.07 10.12
CA ALA A 144 -8.84 -24.07 10.42
C ALA A 144 -10.00 -24.68 11.22
N SER A 145 -10.49 -25.86 10.84
CA SER A 145 -11.51 -26.59 11.60
C SER A 145 -11.04 -26.90 13.02
N ALA A 146 -9.82 -27.43 13.18
CA ALA A 146 -9.25 -27.71 14.49
C ALA A 146 -9.06 -26.43 15.34
N TYR A 147 -8.76 -25.29 14.72
CA TYR A 147 -8.68 -24.02 15.44
C TYR A 147 -10.05 -23.58 15.97
N LEU A 148 -11.11 -23.69 15.16
CA LEU A 148 -12.47 -23.31 15.57
C LEU A 148 -13.00 -24.20 16.70
N GLU A 149 -12.75 -25.52 16.62
CA GLU A 149 -13.08 -26.47 17.69
C GLU A 149 -12.39 -26.11 19.00
N ARG A 150 -11.07 -25.81 18.97
CA ARG A 150 -10.32 -25.36 20.16
C ARG A 150 -10.88 -24.07 20.77
N ARG A 151 -11.56 -23.24 19.96
CA ARG A 151 -12.20 -22.00 20.39
C ARG A 151 -13.65 -22.20 20.84
N GLY A 152 -14.17 -23.44 20.82
CA GLY A 152 -15.54 -23.76 21.21
C GLY A 152 -16.59 -23.34 20.18
N ILE A 153 -16.18 -23.09 18.93
CA ILE A 153 -17.10 -22.70 17.86
C ILE A 153 -17.64 -23.98 17.22
N SER A 154 -18.94 -24.23 17.41
CA SER A 154 -19.60 -25.44 16.91
C SER A 154 -19.89 -25.33 15.41
N GLN A 155 -20.07 -26.49 14.76
CA GLN A 155 -20.49 -26.52 13.36
C GLN A 155 -21.81 -25.78 13.13
N ALA A 156 -22.75 -25.87 14.08
CA ALA A 156 -24.01 -25.13 14.02
C ALA A 156 -23.81 -23.59 14.01
N ALA A 157 -22.81 -23.09 14.77
CA ALA A 157 -22.46 -21.67 14.73
C ALA A 157 -21.83 -21.29 13.39
N ILE A 158 -20.96 -22.14 12.83
CA ILE A 158 -20.39 -21.93 11.50
C ILE A 158 -21.52 -21.84 10.48
N ASP A 159 -22.42 -22.81 10.42
CA ASP A 159 -23.50 -22.86 9.42
C ASP A 159 -24.50 -21.69 9.56
N HIS A 160 -24.70 -21.17 10.77
CA HIS A 160 -25.58 -20.03 11.04
C HIS A 160 -25.00 -18.70 10.54
N PHE A 161 -23.70 -18.48 10.71
CA PHE A 161 -23.01 -17.24 10.34
C PHE A 161 -22.37 -17.34 8.96
N LYS A 162 -23.21 -17.40 7.92
CA LYS A 162 -22.81 -17.41 6.51
C LYS A 162 -22.50 -16.06 5.92
#